data_AF-A0A377KF38-F1
#
_entry.id   AF-A0A377KF38-F1
#
_cell.length_a   1.000
_cell.length_b   1.000
_cell.length_c   1.000
_cell.angle_alpha   90.00
_cell.angle_beta   90.00
_cell.angle_gamma   90.00
#
_symmetry.space_group_name_H-M   'P 1'
#
loop_
_entity.id
_entity.type
_entity.pdbx_description
1 polymer ?
#
loop_
_entity_poly.entity_id
_entity_poly.type
_entity_poly.pdbx_seq_one_letter_code
_entity_poly.pdbx_strand_id
1 'polypeptide(L)'
;MIRKSATGTIVALAVIWGGGTWYTGTQIQPGVEKFIKGFNDAKKKGEHAYDMMLSYKNFDKGFFNSRFQMQMTFDNGAPDLNIKPGQKIVFDVDVEHGPLPITMLMHGNVIPALAAAKVNLVNNELTQPLFIAAKNKSPVEATLRFAFGGSFSTTLDVAPAEYGKFSFGEGQFTFNGDDSSLSNLDIEGKVEDIVLQFSPMNKVTAKSFTIDSLTRLEEKKFPVGESESKFNQVNIINQGEVVAQIDAFVAKNQAGSR
;
A
#
# COMPACT_ATOMS: atom_id res chain seq x y z
N MET A 1 22.74 7.85 -5.01
CA MET A 1 22.32 6.43 -4.98
C MET A 1 20.92 6.30 -4.37
N ILE A 2 19.94 7.08 -4.88
CA ILE A 2 18.54 7.18 -4.39
C ILE A 2 17.62 6.21 -5.17
N ARG A 3 18.22 5.29 -5.95
CA ARG A 3 17.57 4.55 -7.05
C ARG A 3 16.74 3.32 -6.63
N LYS A 4 16.74 2.95 -5.34
CA LYS A 4 16.06 1.73 -4.83
C LYS A 4 14.78 2.02 -4.04
N SER A 5 14.57 3.26 -3.57
CA SER A 5 13.40 3.63 -2.76
C SER A 5 12.11 3.74 -3.57
N ALA A 6 12.23 3.95 -4.89
CA ALA A 6 11.09 4.32 -5.72
C ALA A 6 10.21 3.12 -6.13
N THR A 7 10.77 1.91 -6.19
CA THR A 7 10.00 0.66 -6.41
C THR A 7 9.06 0.38 -5.23
N GLY A 8 9.48 0.66 -4.00
CA GLY A 8 8.65 0.48 -2.80
C GLY A 8 7.44 1.40 -2.77
N THR A 9 7.60 2.66 -3.21
CA THR A 9 6.49 3.63 -3.31
C THR A 9 5.42 3.20 -4.32
N ILE A 10 5.81 2.64 -5.47
CA ILE A 10 4.83 2.17 -6.47
C ILE A 10 4.09 0.93 -5.99
N VAL A 11 4.77 0.02 -5.28
CA VAL A 11 4.12 -1.15 -4.69
C VAL A 11 3.07 -0.71 -3.67
N ALA A 12 3.39 0.26 -2.80
CA ALA A 12 2.42 0.83 -1.86
C ALA A 12 1.23 1.48 -2.59
N LEU A 13 1.48 2.29 -3.62
CA LEU A 13 0.42 2.91 -4.42
C LEU A 13 -0.47 1.90 -5.15
N ALA A 14 0.12 0.82 -5.70
CA ALA A 14 -0.60 -0.24 -6.39
C ALA A 14 -1.53 -1.03 -5.44
N VAL A 15 -1.09 -1.25 -4.20
CA VAL A 15 -1.89 -1.92 -3.18
C VAL A 15 -3.02 -1.03 -2.66
N ILE A 16 -2.75 0.26 -2.43
CA ILE A 16 -3.75 1.25 -2.00
C ILE A 16 -4.86 1.41 -3.06
N TRP A 17 -4.51 1.49 -4.34
CA TRP A 17 -5.49 1.54 -5.43
C TRP A 17 -6.29 0.25 -5.59
N GLY A 18 -5.70 -0.88 -5.19
CA GLY A 18 -6.34 -2.19 -5.21
C GLY A 18 -7.26 -2.46 -4.02
N GLY A 19 -7.51 -1.54 -3.08
CA GLY A 19 -8.20 -1.86 -1.81
C GLY A 19 -9.74 -1.96 -1.86
N GLY A 20 -10.40 -1.10 -2.63
CA GLY A 20 -11.86 -0.87 -2.46
C GLY A 20 -12.71 -0.99 -3.74
N THR A 21 -12.13 -0.79 -4.92
CA THR A 21 -12.89 -0.37 -6.11
C THR A 21 -13.23 -1.50 -7.09
N TRP A 22 -12.62 -2.67 -6.97
CA TRP A 22 -12.83 -3.80 -7.88
C TRP A 22 -13.85 -4.82 -7.38
N TYR A 23 -14.24 -4.79 -6.11
CA TYR A 23 -15.25 -5.70 -5.59
C TYR A 23 -16.66 -5.12 -5.78
N THR A 24 -17.42 -5.63 -6.75
CA THR A 24 -18.79 -5.17 -7.06
C THR A 24 -19.87 -6.15 -6.59
N GLY A 25 -19.66 -6.84 -5.46
CA GLY A 25 -20.60 -7.84 -4.93
C GLY A 25 -20.31 -9.27 -5.40
N THR A 26 -21.33 -10.06 -5.74
CA THR A 26 -21.22 -11.53 -5.96
C THR A 26 -20.38 -11.95 -7.17
N GLN A 27 -19.93 -11.02 -8.00
CA GLN A 27 -19.14 -11.31 -9.20
C GLN A 27 -17.81 -10.55 -9.17
N ILE A 28 -16.79 -11.19 -8.62
CA ILE A 28 -15.42 -10.64 -8.54
C ILE A 28 -14.83 -10.40 -9.92
N GLN A 29 -14.92 -11.36 -10.82
CA GLN A 29 -14.22 -11.29 -12.12
C GLN A 29 -14.67 -10.07 -12.95
N PRO A 30 -15.98 -9.80 -13.16
CA PRO A 30 -16.42 -8.57 -13.84
C PRO A 30 -16.01 -7.28 -13.12
N GLY A 31 -15.96 -7.28 -11.78
CA GLY A 31 -15.50 -6.14 -10.99
C GLY A 31 -14.00 -5.85 -11.20
N VAL A 32 -13.17 -6.90 -11.19
CA VAL A 32 -11.73 -6.84 -11.52
C VAL A 32 -11.52 -6.38 -12.97
N GLU A 33 -12.28 -6.92 -13.92
CA GLU A 33 -12.23 -6.50 -15.33
C GLU A 33 -12.63 -5.03 -15.51
N LYS A 34 -13.68 -4.58 -14.83
CA LYS A 34 -14.11 -3.18 -14.85
C LYS A 34 -13.04 -2.26 -14.27
N PHE A 35 -12.41 -2.65 -13.16
CA PHE A 35 -11.31 -1.91 -12.55
C PHE A 35 -10.11 -1.80 -13.49
N ILE A 36 -9.68 -2.93 -14.05
CA ILE A 36 -8.58 -2.98 -15.03
C ILE A 36 -8.88 -2.10 -16.25
N LYS A 37 -10.11 -2.16 -16.76
CA LYS A 37 -10.53 -1.30 -17.86
C LYS A 37 -10.44 0.18 -17.48
N GLY A 38 -10.94 0.56 -16.30
CA GLY A 38 -10.87 1.94 -15.79
C GLY A 38 -9.44 2.45 -15.68
N PHE A 39 -8.54 1.65 -15.08
CA PHE A 39 -7.11 1.94 -14.99
C PHE A 39 -6.49 2.11 -16.39
N ASN A 40 -6.70 1.17 -17.29
CA ASN A 40 -6.12 1.24 -18.64
C ASN A 40 -6.72 2.36 -19.51
N ASP A 41 -7.96 2.79 -19.25
CA ASP A 41 -8.56 3.94 -19.93
C ASP A 41 -8.00 5.27 -19.39
N ALA A 42 -7.64 5.36 -18.10
CA ALA A 42 -6.96 6.53 -17.52
C ALA A 42 -5.56 6.76 -18.12
N LYS A 43 -4.83 5.68 -18.43
CA LYS A 43 -3.59 5.74 -19.24
C LYS A 43 -3.80 6.51 -20.55
N LYS A 44 -4.88 6.24 -21.29
CA LYS A 44 -5.17 6.90 -22.59
C LYS A 44 -5.41 8.40 -22.45
N LYS A 45 -5.78 8.86 -21.25
CA LYS A 45 -6.01 10.27 -20.92
C LYS A 45 -4.75 10.97 -20.40
N GLY A 46 -3.64 10.26 -20.25
CA GLY A 46 -2.39 10.80 -19.69
C GLY A 46 -2.46 11.02 -18.17
N GLU A 47 -3.38 10.35 -17.47
CA GLU A 47 -3.59 10.53 -16.02
C GLU A 47 -2.59 9.70 -15.17
N HIS A 48 -1.84 8.80 -15.80
CA HIS A 48 -0.81 8.00 -15.12
C HIS A 48 0.54 8.72 -15.11
N ALA A 49 1.25 8.66 -13.98
CA ALA A 49 2.62 9.17 -13.87
C ALA A 49 3.62 8.42 -14.78
N TYR A 50 3.34 7.13 -15.08
CA TYR A 50 4.15 6.29 -15.95
C TYR A 50 3.25 5.51 -16.91
N ASP A 51 3.82 5.06 -18.02
CA ASP A 51 3.09 4.27 -19.01
C ASP A 51 2.85 2.83 -18.52
N MET A 52 1.82 2.68 -17.69
CA MET A 52 1.48 1.45 -16.98
C MET A 52 0.15 0.88 -17.45
N MET A 53 0.11 -0.44 -17.58
CA MET A 53 -1.12 -1.20 -17.83
C MET A 53 -1.35 -2.24 -16.75
N LEU A 54 -2.61 -2.44 -16.39
CA LEU A 54 -3.03 -3.48 -15.48
C LEU A 54 -3.65 -4.65 -16.26
N SER A 55 -3.42 -5.87 -15.78
CA SER A 55 -4.00 -7.10 -16.31
C SER A 55 -4.11 -8.13 -15.19
N TYR A 56 -4.85 -9.22 -15.43
CA TYR A 56 -4.85 -10.39 -14.55
C TYR A 56 -4.60 -11.66 -15.35
N LYS A 57 -4.13 -12.72 -14.69
CA LYS A 57 -3.99 -14.05 -15.27
C LYS A 57 -4.30 -15.14 -14.23
N ASN A 58 -4.42 -16.38 -14.71
CA ASN A 58 -4.60 -17.57 -13.88
C ASN A 58 -5.80 -17.43 -12.92
N PHE A 59 -6.92 -16.92 -13.42
CA PHE A 59 -8.12 -16.75 -12.59
C PHE A 59 -8.78 -18.10 -12.35
N ASP A 60 -8.62 -18.60 -11.13
CA ASP A 60 -9.26 -19.80 -10.64
C ASP A 60 -10.47 -19.41 -9.78
N LYS A 61 -11.66 -19.79 -10.25
CA LYS A 61 -12.93 -19.44 -9.63
C LYS A 61 -13.47 -20.63 -8.84
N GLY A 62 -13.34 -20.57 -7.53
CA GLY A 62 -14.05 -21.44 -6.58
C GLY A 62 -15.43 -20.87 -6.19
N PHE A 63 -16.18 -21.66 -5.42
CA PHE A 63 -17.47 -21.27 -4.87
C PHE A 63 -17.33 -20.31 -3.67
N PHE A 64 -16.40 -20.60 -2.75
CA PHE A 64 -16.11 -19.78 -1.57
C PHE A 64 -14.79 -19.03 -1.65
N ASN A 65 -13.98 -19.29 -2.67
CA ASN A 65 -12.74 -18.57 -2.89
C ASN A 65 -12.48 -18.31 -4.36
N SER A 66 -11.60 -17.37 -4.67
CA SER A 66 -11.07 -17.16 -6.00
C SER A 66 -9.61 -16.75 -5.89
N ARG A 67 -8.78 -17.22 -6.82
CA ARG A 67 -7.36 -16.93 -6.85
C ARG A 67 -6.98 -16.40 -8.21
N PHE A 68 -6.17 -15.36 -8.25
CA PHE A 68 -5.65 -14.84 -9.52
C PHE A 68 -4.36 -14.05 -9.29
N GLN A 69 -3.62 -13.82 -10.37
CA GLN A 69 -2.46 -12.95 -10.36
C GLN A 69 -2.79 -11.63 -11.03
N MET A 70 -2.67 -10.54 -10.30
CA MET A 70 -2.74 -9.18 -10.85
C MET A 70 -1.35 -8.77 -11.33
N GLN A 71 -1.25 -8.17 -12.52
CA GLN A 71 0.01 -7.75 -13.13
C GLN A 71 -0.05 -6.30 -13.57
N MET A 72 0.85 -5.49 -13.04
CA MET A 72 1.11 -4.14 -13.50
C MET A 72 2.35 -4.17 -14.41
N THR A 73 2.17 -3.86 -15.69
CA THR A 73 3.24 -3.84 -16.70
C THR A 73 3.63 -2.40 -17.01
N PHE A 74 4.94 -2.14 -17.11
CA PHE A 74 5.48 -0.84 -17.50
C PHE A 74 5.88 -0.89 -18.99
N ASP A 75 5.00 -0.46 -19.88
CA ASP A 75 5.15 -0.68 -21.32
C ASP A 75 6.42 -0.01 -21.88
N ASN A 76 6.61 1.27 -21.56
CA ASN A 76 7.79 2.04 -21.91
C ASN A 76 8.84 2.11 -20.77
N GLY A 77 8.65 1.30 -19.72
CA GLY A 77 9.47 1.33 -18.52
C GLY A 77 9.23 2.58 -17.68
N ALA A 78 10.09 2.77 -16.68
CA ALA A 78 10.16 3.98 -15.88
C ALA A 78 11.64 4.26 -15.56
N PRO A 79 12.33 5.08 -16.39
CA PRO A 79 13.77 5.30 -16.29
C PRO A 79 14.23 5.83 -14.93
N ASP A 80 13.46 6.76 -14.35
CA ASP A 80 13.75 7.36 -13.04
C ASP A 80 13.72 6.35 -11.89
N LEU A 81 12.99 5.25 -12.12
CA LEU A 81 12.79 4.14 -11.20
C LEU A 81 13.65 2.92 -11.57
N ASN A 82 14.47 3.04 -12.63
CA ASN A 82 15.25 1.96 -13.20
C ASN A 82 14.41 0.73 -13.60
N ILE A 83 13.17 0.96 -14.02
CA ILE A 83 12.28 -0.09 -14.55
C ILE A 83 12.43 -0.10 -16.06
N LYS A 84 12.82 -1.26 -16.61
CA LYS A 84 12.96 -1.45 -18.06
C LYS A 84 11.58 -1.65 -18.71
N PRO A 85 11.43 -1.29 -20.00
CA PRO A 85 10.24 -1.62 -20.79
C PRO A 85 9.84 -3.09 -20.65
N GLY A 86 8.55 -3.34 -20.46
CA GLY A 86 7.94 -4.66 -20.33
C GLY A 86 8.12 -5.35 -18.96
N GLN A 87 8.86 -4.77 -18.01
CA GLN A 87 8.94 -5.32 -16.66
C GLN A 87 7.60 -5.20 -15.94
N LYS A 88 7.38 -6.10 -14.97
CA LYS A 88 6.09 -6.27 -14.31
C LYS A 88 6.23 -6.31 -12.79
N ILE A 89 5.30 -5.66 -12.10
CA ILE A 89 5.00 -5.97 -10.70
C ILE A 89 3.83 -6.95 -10.71
N VAL A 90 3.96 -8.03 -9.94
CA VAL A 90 2.94 -9.08 -9.88
C VAL A 90 2.49 -9.25 -8.44
N PHE A 91 1.18 -9.42 -8.27
CA PHE A 91 0.55 -9.69 -6.98
C PHE A 91 -0.26 -10.98 -7.07
N ASP A 92 -0.07 -11.87 -6.10
CA ASP A 92 -0.98 -12.99 -5.86
C ASP A 92 -2.18 -12.46 -5.06
N VAL A 93 -3.39 -12.72 -5.56
CA VAL A 93 -4.63 -12.30 -4.93
C VAL A 93 -5.46 -13.53 -4.59
N ASP A 94 -5.63 -13.78 -3.29
CA ASP A 94 -6.56 -14.76 -2.75
C ASP A 94 -7.79 -14.03 -2.26
N VAL A 95 -8.98 -14.40 -2.74
CA VAL A 95 -10.25 -13.82 -2.27
C VAL A 95 -11.11 -14.91 -1.67
N GLU A 96 -11.66 -14.68 -0.50
CA GLU A 96 -12.69 -15.49 0.13
C GLU A 96 -14.03 -14.78 0.02
N HIS A 97 -15.04 -15.49 -0.46
CA HIS A 97 -16.41 -15.01 -0.57
C HIS A 97 -17.22 -15.49 0.64
N GLY A 98 -18.21 -14.72 1.05
CA GLY A 98 -19.22 -15.26 1.95
C GLY A 98 -20.13 -14.19 2.54
N PRO A 99 -20.91 -14.58 3.55
CA PRO A 99 -21.18 -13.74 4.69
C PRO A 99 -20.10 -13.86 5.77
N LEU A 100 -19.25 -14.90 5.73
CA LEU A 100 -18.24 -15.20 6.76
C LEU A 100 -16.97 -15.81 6.12
N PRO A 101 -15.94 -15.00 5.83
CA PRO A 101 -14.64 -15.49 5.36
C PRO A 101 -13.96 -16.35 6.42
N ILE A 102 -13.56 -17.57 6.08
CA ILE A 102 -13.05 -18.57 7.03
C ILE A 102 -11.72 -18.12 7.64
N THR A 103 -10.85 -17.46 6.85
CA THR A 103 -9.59 -16.92 7.36
C THR A 103 -9.80 -15.84 8.42
N MET A 104 -10.86 -15.03 8.29
CA MET A 104 -11.21 -14.04 9.32
C MET A 104 -11.70 -14.71 10.60
N LEU A 105 -12.50 -15.77 10.49
CA LEU A 105 -12.93 -16.58 11.65
C LEU A 105 -11.75 -17.22 12.37
N MET A 106 -10.79 -17.78 11.64
CA MET A 106 -9.58 -18.38 12.21
C MET A 106 -8.69 -17.37 12.93
N HIS A 107 -8.72 -16.10 12.53
CA HIS A 107 -8.04 -15.00 13.21
C HIS A 107 -8.91 -14.29 14.28
N GLY A 108 -10.02 -14.91 14.69
CA GLY A 108 -10.91 -14.39 15.75
C GLY A 108 -11.79 -13.20 15.33
N ASN A 109 -11.77 -12.83 14.04
CA ASN A 109 -12.63 -11.77 13.51
C ASN A 109 -13.97 -12.37 13.05
N VAL A 110 -14.98 -12.22 13.90
CA VAL A 110 -16.33 -12.79 13.71
C VAL A 110 -17.28 -11.86 12.94
N ILE A 111 -16.80 -10.73 12.43
CA ILE A 111 -17.67 -9.74 11.78
C ILE A 111 -18.00 -10.21 10.35
N PRO A 112 -19.29 -10.39 10.00
CA PRO A 112 -19.70 -10.76 8.66
C PRO A 112 -19.12 -9.82 7.60
N ALA A 113 -18.71 -10.38 6.47
CA ALA A 113 -18.15 -9.65 5.33
C ALA A 113 -18.59 -10.32 4.04
N LEU A 114 -18.82 -9.51 3.00
CA LEU A 114 -19.11 -9.98 1.64
C LEU A 114 -17.93 -10.72 1.04
N ALA A 115 -16.73 -10.18 1.28
CA ALA A 115 -15.48 -10.79 0.87
C ALA A 115 -14.32 -10.33 1.74
N ALA A 116 -13.28 -11.15 1.76
CA ALA A 116 -11.96 -10.81 2.27
C ALA A 116 -10.93 -11.13 1.18
N ALA A 117 -9.95 -10.28 0.96
CA ALA A 117 -8.86 -10.59 0.04
C ALA A 117 -7.50 -10.47 0.73
N LYS A 118 -6.59 -11.34 0.37
CA LYS A 118 -5.18 -11.27 0.74
C LYS A 118 -4.36 -11.06 -0.53
N VAL A 119 -3.56 -10.01 -0.53
CA VAL A 119 -2.73 -9.59 -1.66
C VAL A 119 -1.28 -9.68 -1.24
N ASN A 120 -0.51 -10.51 -1.95
CA ASN A 120 0.92 -10.70 -1.67
C ASN A 120 1.74 -10.24 -2.86
N LEU A 121 2.84 -9.54 -2.60
CA LEU A 121 3.80 -9.22 -3.65
C LEU A 121 4.48 -10.51 -4.12
N VAL A 122 4.62 -10.68 -5.44
CA VAL A 122 5.37 -11.81 -6.00
C VAL A 122 6.83 -11.43 -6.16
N ASN A 123 7.74 -12.29 -5.70
CA ASN A 123 9.18 -12.15 -5.91
C ASN A 123 9.54 -12.47 -7.37
N ASN A 124 9.88 -11.45 -8.14
CA ASN A 124 10.34 -11.56 -9.53
C ASN A 124 11.58 -10.67 -9.75
N GLU A 125 12.11 -10.64 -10.97
CA GLU A 125 13.31 -9.85 -11.29
C GLU A 125 13.24 -8.38 -10.81
N LEU A 126 12.07 -7.74 -10.91
CA LEU A 126 11.88 -6.35 -10.53
C LEU A 126 11.73 -6.17 -9.00
N THR A 127 11.06 -7.09 -8.32
CA THR A 127 10.72 -6.98 -6.89
C THR A 127 11.71 -7.70 -5.97
N GLN A 128 12.59 -8.55 -6.50
CA GLN A 128 13.60 -9.30 -5.74
C GLN A 128 14.44 -8.44 -4.79
N PRO A 129 14.87 -7.21 -5.15
CA PRO A 129 15.59 -6.35 -4.21
C PRO A 129 14.79 -6.01 -2.94
N LEU A 130 13.46 -5.94 -3.02
CA LEU A 130 12.58 -5.70 -1.86
C LEU A 130 12.56 -6.92 -0.93
N PHE A 131 12.50 -8.12 -1.50
CA PHE A 131 12.58 -9.38 -0.73
C PHE A 131 13.94 -9.52 -0.05
N ILE A 132 15.04 -9.22 -0.75
CA ILE A 132 16.38 -9.25 -0.17
C ILE A 132 16.46 -8.27 1.02
N ALA A 133 15.93 -7.05 0.87
CA ALA A 133 15.89 -6.06 1.94
C ALA A 133 15.07 -6.54 3.15
N ALA A 134 13.99 -7.29 2.91
CA ALA A 134 13.12 -7.90 3.92
C ALA A 134 13.58 -9.30 4.38
N LYS A 135 14.87 -9.64 4.21
CA LYS A 135 15.45 -10.94 4.61
C LYS A 135 14.71 -12.15 4.01
N ASN A 136 14.34 -12.03 2.74
CA ASN A 136 13.57 -12.98 1.94
C ASN A 136 12.16 -13.30 2.46
N LYS A 137 11.61 -12.48 3.37
CA LYS A 137 10.18 -12.51 3.72
C LYS A 137 9.38 -11.66 2.73
N SER A 138 8.06 -11.83 2.72
CA SER A 138 7.19 -10.91 1.97
C SER A 138 7.40 -9.49 2.50
N PRO A 139 7.83 -8.53 1.67
CA PRO A 139 8.11 -7.17 2.13
C PRO A 139 6.81 -6.43 2.47
N VAL A 140 5.70 -6.85 1.86
CA VAL A 140 4.39 -6.25 2.05
C VAL A 140 3.30 -7.29 1.87
N GLU A 141 2.28 -7.23 2.71
CA GLU A 141 1.07 -8.02 2.62
C GLU A 141 -0.14 -7.10 2.81
N ALA A 142 -1.15 -7.24 1.97
CA ALA A 142 -2.39 -6.48 2.11
C ALA A 142 -3.55 -7.41 2.43
N THR A 143 -4.30 -7.08 3.48
CA THR A 143 -5.55 -7.74 3.83
C THR A 143 -6.71 -6.77 3.63
N LEU A 144 -7.63 -7.11 2.75
CA LEU A 144 -8.80 -6.31 2.39
C LEU A 144 -10.05 -6.99 2.95
N ARG A 145 -11.00 -6.19 3.42
CA ARG A 145 -12.31 -6.63 3.89
C ARG A 145 -13.39 -5.76 3.27
N PHE A 146 -14.42 -6.39 2.72
CA PHE A 146 -15.58 -5.72 2.13
C PHE A 146 -16.82 -6.05 2.96
N ALA A 147 -17.47 -5.05 3.55
CA ALA A 147 -18.66 -5.23 4.37
C ALA A 147 -19.94 -5.17 3.51
N PHE A 148 -21.05 -5.73 4.03
CA PHE A 148 -22.36 -5.70 3.38
C PHE A 148 -22.92 -4.29 3.10
N GLY A 149 -22.46 -3.28 3.84
CA GLY A 149 -22.86 -1.88 3.67
C GLY A 149 -22.04 -1.10 2.64
N GLY A 150 -21.14 -1.74 1.90
CA GLY A 150 -20.28 -1.09 0.91
C GLY A 150 -18.98 -0.51 1.48
N SER A 151 -18.85 -0.41 2.81
CA SER A 151 -17.60 -0.02 3.45
C SER A 151 -16.51 -1.07 3.23
N PHE A 152 -15.27 -0.61 3.18
CA PHE A 152 -14.10 -1.46 3.06
C PHE A 152 -13.03 -1.07 4.07
N SER A 153 -12.16 -2.02 4.38
CA SER A 153 -10.95 -1.81 5.15
C SER A 153 -9.81 -2.54 4.49
N THR A 154 -8.68 -1.86 4.30
CA THR A 154 -7.43 -2.45 3.82
C THR A 154 -6.37 -2.27 4.89
N THR A 155 -5.81 -3.36 5.39
CA THR A 155 -4.63 -3.35 6.25
C THR A 155 -3.42 -3.71 5.40
N LEU A 156 -2.36 -2.91 5.47
CA LEU A 156 -1.09 -3.10 4.78
C LEU A 156 -0.01 -3.36 5.82
N ASP A 157 0.44 -4.60 5.93
CA ASP A 157 1.54 -4.99 6.79
C ASP A 157 2.85 -4.87 6.02
N VAL A 158 3.82 -4.15 6.60
CA VAL A 158 5.13 -3.90 6.01
C VAL A 158 6.19 -4.57 6.87
N ALA A 159 6.94 -5.49 6.27
CA ALA A 159 8.01 -6.18 6.97
C ALA A 159 9.23 -5.26 7.19
N PRO A 160 10.02 -5.50 8.25
CA PRO A 160 11.28 -4.79 8.47
C PRO A 160 12.21 -4.96 7.28
N ALA A 161 12.83 -3.87 6.84
CA ALA A 161 13.65 -3.89 5.65
C ALA A 161 14.87 -2.97 5.72
N GLU A 162 15.94 -3.39 5.07
CA GLU A 162 17.21 -2.67 4.97
C GLU A 162 17.55 -2.32 3.50
N TYR A 163 17.43 -1.04 3.17
CA TYR A 163 17.70 -0.46 1.86
C TYR A 163 19.01 0.34 1.87
N GLY A 164 20.13 -0.37 1.88
CA GLY A 164 21.46 0.24 1.87
C GLY A 164 21.72 1.05 3.15
N LYS A 165 21.52 2.37 3.08
CA LYS A 165 21.72 3.29 4.20
C LYS A 165 20.44 3.60 4.98
N PHE A 166 19.29 3.14 4.50
CA PHE A 166 18.00 3.37 5.11
C PHE A 166 17.44 2.04 5.61
N SER A 167 16.93 1.99 6.83
CA SER A 167 16.22 0.83 7.35
C SER A 167 15.04 1.24 8.21
N PHE A 168 14.11 0.33 8.39
CA PHE A 168 12.97 0.50 9.28
C PHE A 168 12.53 -0.85 9.84
N GLY A 169 11.85 -0.81 10.99
CA GLY A 169 11.24 -1.94 11.66
C GLY A 169 9.90 -2.35 11.03
N GLU A 170 9.02 -2.94 11.84
CA GLU A 170 7.68 -3.32 11.37
C GLU A 170 6.82 -2.07 11.13
N GLY A 171 5.90 -2.18 10.18
CA GLY A 171 4.92 -1.15 9.93
C GLY A 171 3.56 -1.71 9.58
N GLN A 172 2.52 -0.94 9.85
CA GLN A 172 1.14 -1.26 9.49
C GLN A 172 0.43 0.02 9.07
N PHE A 173 -0.35 -0.05 8.00
CA PHE A 173 -1.20 1.05 7.53
C PHE A 173 -2.61 0.54 7.31
N THR A 174 -3.62 1.27 7.77
CA THR A 174 -5.02 0.96 7.54
C THR A 174 -5.66 2.03 6.69
N PHE A 175 -6.44 1.60 5.70
CA PHE A 175 -7.21 2.44 4.79
C PHE A 175 -8.67 2.03 4.89
N ASN A 176 -9.50 2.88 5.48
CA ASN A 176 -10.92 2.61 5.72
C ASN A 176 -11.79 3.56 4.89
N GLY A 177 -12.73 3.00 4.15
CA GLY A 177 -13.75 3.76 3.43
C GLY A 177 -15.14 3.38 3.91
N ASP A 178 -16.03 4.36 4.03
CA ASP A 178 -17.42 4.15 4.45
C ASP A 178 -18.33 3.63 3.32
N ASP A 179 -17.92 3.82 2.07
CA ASP A 179 -18.53 3.25 0.88
C ASP A 179 -17.48 2.68 -0.10
N SER A 180 -17.92 2.16 -1.24
CA SER A 180 -17.03 1.61 -2.27
C SER A 180 -16.25 2.68 -3.06
N SER A 181 -16.46 3.97 -2.74
CA SER A 181 -15.77 5.09 -3.35
C SER A 181 -14.57 5.50 -2.50
N LEU A 182 -13.59 6.17 -3.11
CA LEU A 182 -12.45 6.77 -2.37
C LEU A 182 -12.80 8.17 -1.84
N SER A 183 -14.10 8.47 -1.70
CA SER A 183 -14.59 9.81 -1.38
C SER A 183 -14.38 10.16 0.08
N ASN A 184 -14.61 9.21 0.98
CA ASN A 184 -14.24 9.34 2.38
C ASN A 184 -13.22 8.27 2.69
N LEU A 185 -12.00 8.68 3.00
CA LEU A 185 -10.90 7.79 3.27
C LEU A 185 -10.23 8.19 4.58
N ASP A 186 -10.28 7.26 5.52
CA ASP A 186 -9.56 7.30 6.77
C ASP A 186 -8.27 6.48 6.62
N ILE A 187 -7.14 7.09 6.93
CA ILE A 187 -5.81 6.50 6.80
C ILE A 187 -5.11 6.62 8.13
N GLU A 188 -4.78 5.50 8.73
CA GLU A 188 -3.87 5.44 9.88
C GLU A 188 -2.64 4.64 9.48
N GLY A 189 -1.50 4.95 10.05
CA GLY A 189 -0.30 4.18 9.78
C GLY A 189 0.81 4.42 10.77
N LYS A 190 1.66 3.41 10.91
CA LYS A 190 2.82 3.41 11.78
C LYS A 190 3.96 2.63 11.17
N VAL A 191 5.18 3.11 11.35
CA VAL A 191 6.42 2.39 11.08
C VAL A 191 7.37 2.62 12.24
N GLU A 192 8.02 1.57 12.73
CA GLU A 192 8.96 1.62 13.85
C GLU A 192 10.43 1.70 13.39
N ASP A 193 11.31 2.08 14.30
CA ASP A 193 12.77 1.92 14.23
C ASP A 193 13.40 2.39 12.92
N ILE A 194 13.10 3.63 12.54
CA ILE A 194 13.58 4.23 11.29
C ILE A 194 15.02 4.68 11.48
N VAL A 195 15.90 4.27 10.57
CA VAL A 195 17.32 4.62 10.60
C VAL A 195 17.77 5.09 9.22
N LEU A 196 18.40 6.26 9.19
CA LEU A 196 19.12 6.77 8.03
C LEU A 196 20.61 6.93 8.40
N GLN A 197 21.43 6.02 7.89
CA GLN A 197 22.86 5.97 8.15
C GLN A 197 23.64 6.74 7.08
N PHE A 198 24.33 7.81 7.47
CA PHE A 198 25.20 8.57 6.56
C PHE A 198 26.60 7.97 6.46
N SER A 199 27.13 7.48 7.60
CA SER A 199 28.42 6.80 7.73
C SER A 199 28.37 5.80 8.91
N PRO A 200 29.41 4.97 9.14
CA PRO A 200 29.48 4.13 10.33
C PRO A 200 29.28 4.89 11.66
N MET A 201 29.69 6.16 11.68
CA MET A 201 29.68 7.01 12.86
C MET A 201 28.51 8.01 12.89
N ASN A 202 27.82 8.23 11.77
CA ASN A 202 26.80 9.27 11.62
C ASN A 202 25.48 8.67 11.14
N LYS A 203 24.43 8.80 11.95
CA LYS A 203 23.08 8.34 11.59
C LYS A 203 22.01 9.24 12.19
N VAL A 204 20.86 9.28 11.54
CA VAL A 204 19.62 9.81 12.11
C VAL A 204 18.71 8.63 12.39
N THR A 205 18.10 8.60 13.56
CA THR A 205 17.11 7.58 13.92
C THR A 205 15.81 8.24 14.32
N ALA A 206 14.67 7.59 14.09
CA ALA A 206 13.40 7.94 14.71
C ALA A 206 12.81 6.66 15.30
N LYS A 207 12.28 6.75 16.52
CA LYS A 207 11.63 5.58 17.16
C LYS A 207 10.43 5.12 16.35
N SER A 208 9.63 6.06 15.87
CA SER A 208 8.47 5.74 15.03
C SER A 208 8.12 6.88 14.08
N PHE A 209 7.50 6.54 12.97
CA PHE A 209 6.68 7.43 12.16
C PHE A 209 5.21 7.03 12.32
N THR A 210 4.31 8.00 12.45
CA THR A 210 2.87 7.79 12.38
C THR A 210 2.24 8.74 11.37
N ILE A 211 1.19 8.28 10.71
CA ILE A 211 0.32 9.10 9.87
C ILE A 211 -1.13 8.85 10.30
N ASP A 212 -1.90 9.93 10.37
CA ASP A 212 -3.33 9.93 10.59
C ASP A 212 -3.90 10.92 9.58
N SER A 213 -4.86 10.50 8.76
CA SER A 213 -5.42 11.34 7.72
C SER A 213 -6.86 10.98 7.44
N LEU A 214 -7.74 11.98 7.57
CA LEU A 214 -9.13 11.89 7.19
C LEU A 214 -9.38 12.76 5.97
N THR A 215 -9.69 12.14 4.83
CA THR A 215 -10.04 12.83 3.59
C THR A 215 -11.52 12.63 3.27
N ARG A 216 -12.19 13.70 2.82
CA ARG A 216 -13.57 13.72 2.35
C ARG A 216 -13.68 14.48 1.03
N LEU A 217 -14.46 14.00 0.08
CA LEU A 217 -14.82 14.74 -1.13
C LEU A 217 -16.10 15.52 -0.88
N GLU A 218 -16.03 16.86 -0.88
CA GLU A 218 -17.23 17.70 -0.86
C GLU A 218 -17.90 17.78 -2.25
N GLU A 219 -19.16 18.24 -2.28
CA GLU A 219 -20.02 18.34 -3.49
C GLU A 219 -19.36 19.02 -4.70
N LYS A 220 -18.30 19.81 -4.50
CA LYS A 220 -17.52 20.50 -5.54
C LYS A 220 -16.28 19.73 -6.05
N LYS A 221 -16.13 18.44 -5.72
CA LYS A 221 -15.02 17.54 -6.14
C LYS A 221 -13.63 17.93 -5.64
N PHE A 222 -13.52 18.77 -4.62
CA PHE A 222 -12.23 19.05 -3.97
C PHE A 222 -12.07 18.12 -2.76
N PRO A 223 -10.95 17.41 -2.63
CA PRO A 223 -10.65 16.68 -1.40
C PRO A 223 -10.40 17.70 -0.29
N VAL A 224 -11.25 17.68 0.72
CA VAL A 224 -11.05 18.37 2.00
C VAL A 224 -10.62 17.34 3.02
N GLY A 225 -9.84 17.74 4.01
CA GLY A 225 -9.35 16.78 4.97
C GLY A 225 -8.27 17.31 5.89
N GLU A 226 -8.06 16.55 6.96
CA GLU A 226 -6.98 16.78 7.90
C GLU A 226 -5.99 15.65 7.77
N SER A 227 -4.71 15.98 7.76
CA SER A 227 -3.65 14.98 7.85
C SER A 227 -2.60 15.42 8.85
N GLU A 228 -2.20 14.49 9.71
CA GLU A 228 -1.09 14.61 10.63
C GLU A 228 -0.04 13.54 10.28
N SER A 229 1.21 13.96 10.17
CA SER A 229 2.36 13.07 10.06
C SER A 229 3.34 13.40 11.17
N LYS A 230 3.80 12.38 11.90
CA LYS A 230 4.59 12.57 13.10
C LYS A 230 5.78 11.61 13.16
N PHE A 231 6.97 12.15 13.38
CA PHE A 231 8.14 11.38 13.80
C PHE A 231 8.34 11.53 15.31
N ASN A 232 8.43 10.42 16.04
CA ASN A 232 8.69 10.41 17.48
C ASN A 232 10.16 10.06 17.76
N GLN A 233 10.75 10.77 18.73
CA GLN A 233 12.13 10.57 19.23
C GLN A 233 13.16 10.51 18.09
N VAL A 234 13.30 11.62 17.37
CA VAL A 234 14.32 11.77 16.32
C VAL A 234 15.66 12.10 16.98
N ASN A 235 16.65 11.23 16.80
CA ASN A 235 18.00 11.44 17.29
C ASN A 235 18.96 11.65 16.12
N ILE A 236 19.81 12.67 16.23
CA ILE A 236 20.96 12.85 15.37
C ILE A 236 22.17 12.32 16.13
N ILE A 237 22.82 11.31 15.56
CA ILE A 237 23.96 10.63 16.16
C ILE A 237 25.20 10.95 15.34
N ASN A 238 26.24 11.46 16.01
CA ASN A 238 27.55 11.74 15.45
C ASN A 238 28.62 11.10 16.34
N GLN A 239 29.54 10.37 15.72
CA GLN A 239 30.59 9.63 16.45
C GLN A 239 30.07 8.69 17.55
N GLY A 240 28.85 8.16 17.39
CA GLY A 240 28.23 7.24 18.35
C GLY A 240 27.51 7.93 19.50
N GLU A 241 27.61 9.26 19.63
CA GLU A 241 26.91 10.04 20.64
C GLU A 241 25.68 10.75 20.05
N VAL A 242 24.63 10.88 20.86
CA VAL A 242 23.44 11.67 20.49
C VAL A 242 23.80 13.13 20.63
N VAL A 243 23.92 13.84 19.51
CA VAL A 243 24.27 15.27 19.47
C VAL A 243 23.05 16.18 19.40
N ALA A 244 21.89 15.64 18.99
CA ALA A 244 20.61 16.33 19.06
C ALA A 244 19.47 15.31 19.19
N GLN A 245 18.44 15.68 19.94
CA GLN A 245 17.21 14.91 20.10
C GLN A 245 16.00 15.84 19.89
N ILE A 246 15.01 15.34 19.16
CA ILE A 246 13.71 15.96 18.95
C ILE A 246 12.66 14.95 19.43
N ASP A 247 11.92 15.29 20.48
CA ASP A 247 10.94 14.36 21.06
C ASP A 247 9.80 14.04 20.09
N ALA A 248 9.33 15.05 19.35
CA ALA A 248 8.37 14.87 18.27
C ALA A 248 8.53 15.96 17.20
N PHE A 249 8.53 15.53 15.93
CA PHE A 249 8.32 16.41 14.79
C PHE A 249 6.94 16.11 14.22
N VAL A 250 6.04 17.11 14.20
CA VAL A 250 4.65 16.97 13.76
C VAL A 250 4.39 17.91 12.59
N ALA A 251 3.90 17.36 11.48
CA ALA A 251 3.41 18.11 10.34
C ALA A 251 1.90 17.92 10.25
N LYS A 252 1.15 19.03 10.23
CA LYS A 252 -0.31 19.03 10.05
C LYS A 252 -0.69 19.77 8.77
N ASN A 253 -1.62 19.22 8.02
CA ASN A 253 -2.21 19.87 6.86
C ASN A 253 -3.74 19.83 7.00
N GLN A 254 -4.38 20.96 6.75
CA GLN A 254 -5.83 21.11 6.69
C GLN A 254 -6.18 21.69 5.33
N ALA A 255 -6.89 20.92 4.52
CA ALA A 255 -7.49 21.39 3.27
C ALA A 255 -8.98 21.64 3.51
N GLY A 256 -9.40 22.90 3.41
CA GLY A 256 -10.80 23.32 3.51
C GLY A 256 -11.03 24.66 2.82
N SER A 257 -12.23 24.89 2.27
CA SER A 257 -12.59 26.21 1.77
C SER A 257 -12.72 27.17 2.95
N ARG A 258 -11.88 28.21 2.99
CA ARG A 258 -12.17 29.40 3.79
C ARG A 258 -13.39 30.14 3.22
#